data_AF-A0A918PZV0-F1
#
_entry.id   AF-A0A918PZV0-F1
#
_cell.length_a   1.000
_cell.length_b   1.000
_cell.length_c   1.000
_cell.angle_alpha   90.00
_cell.angle_beta   90.00
_cell.angle_gamma   90.00
#
_symmetry.space_group_name_H-M   'P 1'
#
loop_
_entity.id
_entity.type
_entity.pdbx_description
1 polymer ?
#
loop_
_entity_poly.entity_id
_entity_poly.type
_entity_poly.pdbx_seq_one_letter_code
_entity_poly.pdbx_strand_id
1 'polypeptide(L)'
;MRVSSKDFASTVISTAIGVAVLLALSACGKKEEAPPPAPAPVVEAPKPPPMEPMPARKPGLWETAYSEEGSDGVAPVMKICIDAETDKHLGITGNDLSGDKCTKTAVSRMEDEDGKPYWAMIAECDMGSGGKTEINGKFIGDYTSNYTFTARSQTTGAALEHMNRVVNITVKSRRIGACPSSMKGGDVIMPGDVKMNLFDMSVVPPEGQ
;
A
#
# COMPACT_ATOMS: atom_id res chain seq x y z
N MET A 1 48.59 -5.24 -17.57
CA MET A 1 47.97 -6.59 -17.69
C MET A 1 46.47 -6.36 -17.84
N ARG A 2 45.83 -6.25 -19.02
CA ARG A 2 45.68 -7.18 -20.16
C ARG A 2 45.38 -8.62 -19.73
N VAL A 3 44.10 -8.97 -19.72
CA VAL A 3 43.62 -10.31 -20.08
C VAL A 3 42.62 -10.11 -21.21
N SER A 4 42.87 -10.85 -22.28
CA SER A 4 42.25 -10.82 -23.59
C SER A 4 41.85 -12.26 -23.90
N SER A 5 40.81 -12.42 -24.74
CA SER A 5 40.59 -13.57 -25.63
C SER A 5 40.22 -14.91 -24.92
N LYS A 6 39.36 -15.81 -25.43
CA LYS A 6 38.87 -16.07 -26.79
C LYS A 6 37.94 -17.30 -26.77
N ASP A 7 37.26 -17.51 -27.89
CA ASP A 7 36.87 -18.80 -28.50
C ASP A 7 35.74 -19.64 -27.87
N PHE A 8 34.60 -19.69 -28.59
CA PHE A 8 33.94 -20.96 -28.89
C PHE A 8 33.43 -20.89 -30.34
N ALA A 9 34.09 -21.64 -31.22
CA ALA A 9 33.66 -21.89 -32.59
C ALA A 9 33.54 -23.41 -32.76
N SER A 10 32.41 -23.88 -33.30
CA SER A 10 32.33 -25.16 -33.99
C SER A 10 31.12 -25.18 -34.95
N THR A 11 31.40 -24.92 -36.23
CA THR A 11 31.04 -25.66 -37.48
C THR A 11 29.74 -26.49 -37.47
N VAL A 12 28.88 -26.45 -38.51
CA VAL A 12 28.92 -27.41 -39.64
C VAL A 12 27.84 -27.09 -40.72
N ILE A 13 28.34 -26.87 -41.95
CA ILE A 13 27.96 -27.40 -43.29
C ILE A 13 26.71 -26.91 -44.07
N SER A 14 27.06 -26.35 -45.25
CA SER A 14 26.30 -26.01 -46.46
C SER A 14 25.50 -27.12 -47.12
N THR A 15 24.47 -26.75 -47.90
CA THR A 15 24.39 -27.10 -49.33
C THR A 15 23.37 -26.25 -50.09
N ALA A 16 23.80 -25.71 -51.23
CA ALA A 16 23.03 -24.95 -52.20
C ALA A 16 22.88 -25.79 -53.48
N ILE A 17 21.70 -25.80 -54.10
CA ILE A 17 21.53 -26.10 -55.54
C ILE A 17 20.42 -25.18 -56.08
N GLY A 18 20.78 -24.35 -57.06
CA GLY A 18 19.85 -23.61 -57.89
C GLY A 18 19.69 -24.25 -59.26
N VAL A 19 18.53 -24.08 -59.88
CA VAL A 19 18.33 -24.13 -61.34
C VAL A 19 17.25 -23.10 -61.70
N ALA A 20 17.57 -22.24 -62.66
CA ALA A 20 16.69 -21.27 -63.28
C ALA A 20 16.49 -21.64 -64.76
N VAL A 21 15.25 -21.66 -65.26
CA VAL A 21 14.92 -21.39 -66.69
C VAL A 21 13.49 -20.82 -66.77
N LEU A 22 13.34 -19.72 -67.52
CA LEU A 22 12.11 -18.99 -67.83
C LEU A 22 11.31 -19.63 -68.98
N LEU A 23 9.99 -19.44 -69.01
CA LEU A 23 9.23 -18.76 -70.10
C LEU A 23 7.72 -18.70 -69.78
N ALA A 24 7.13 -17.55 -70.09
CA ALA A 24 5.79 -17.08 -69.70
C ALA A 24 4.66 -17.58 -70.61
N LEU A 25 3.41 -17.56 -70.10
CA LEU A 25 2.20 -17.01 -70.77
C LEU A 25 0.92 -17.19 -69.93
N SER A 26 0.20 -16.08 -69.73
CA SER A 26 -1.27 -15.92 -69.57
C SER A 26 -2.04 -16.61 -68.43
N ALA A 27 -2.61 -15.82 -67.50
CA ALA A 27 -4.07 -15.75 -67.20
C ALA A 27 -4.36 -15.00 -65.88
N CYS A 28 -5.42 -14.18 -65.88
CA CYS A 28 -5.96 -13.44 -64.74
C CYS A 28 -6.46 -14.36 -63.60
N GLY A 29 -6.32 -13.92 -62.35
CA GLY A 29 -7.16 -14.43 -61.25
C GLY A 29 -6.54 -14.31 -59.86
N LYS A 30 -7.06 -13.37 -59.05
CA LYS A 30 -7.05 -13.29 -57.57
C LYS A 30 -5.83 -13.89 -56.85
N LYS A 31 -4.94 -13.02 -56.34
CA LYS A 31 -3.93 -13.38 -55.32
C LYS A 31 -4.65 -13.51 -53.98
N GLU A 32 -4.91 -14.74 -53.55
CA GLU A 32 -5.33 -15.06 -52.18
C GLU A 32 -4.08 -15.03 -51.29
N GLU A 33 -4.06 -14.12 -50.33
CA GLU A 33 -2.97 -13.96 -49.38
C GLU A 33 -3.06 -15.07 -48.33
N ALA A 34 -1.98 -15.83 -48.16
CA ALA A 34 -1.91 -16.86 -47.12
C ALA A 34 -2.03 -16.21 -45.73
N PRO A 35 -2.78 -16.80 -44.77
CA PRO A 35 -2.94 -16.19 -43.46
C PRO A 35 -1.60 -16.11 -42.73
N PRO A 36 -1.35 -15.04 -41.95
CA PRO A 36 -0.14 -14.92 -41.16
C PRO A 36 -0.03 -16.05 -40.12
N PRO A 37 1.19 -16.49 -39.78
CA PRO A 37 1.40 -17.53 -38.78
C PRO A 37 0.86 -17.08 -37.41
N ALA A 38 0.21 -18.01 -36.71
CA ALA A 38 -0.40 -17.75 -35.41
C ALA A 38 0.65 -17.27 -34.39
N PRO A 39 0.30 -16.30 -33.51
CA PRO A 39 1.21 -15.81 -32.49
C PRO A 39 1.59 -16.91 -31.51
N ALA A 40 2.87 -16.96 -31.13
CA ALA A 40 3.37 -17.87 -30.10
C ALA A 40 2.61 -17.66 -28.77
N PRO A 41 2.41 -18.72 -27.97
CA PRO A 41 1.73 -18.60 -26.69
C PRO A 41 2.51 -17.64 -25.78
N VAL A 42 1.80 -16.61 -25.32
CA VAL A 42 2.31 -15.65 -24.33
C VAL A 42 2.57 -16.44 -23.05
N VAL A 43 3.83 -16.52 -22.63
CA VAL A 43 4.19 -17.05 -21.30
C VAL A 43 3.57 -16.09 -20.28
N GLU A 44 2.49 -16.51 -19.64
CA GLU A 44 1.79 -15.73 -18.64
C GLU A 44 2.76 -15.44 -17.49
N ALA A 45 2.98 -14.17 -17.18
CA ALA A 45 3.80 -13.79 -16.04
C ALA A 45 3.19 -14.42 -14.77
N PRO A 46 4.00 -14.93 -13.84
CA PRO A 46 3.49 -15.56 -12.63
C PRO A 46 2.56 -14.57 -11.91
N LYS A 47 1.34 -15.04 -11.64
CA LYS A 47 0.33 -14.28 -10.91
C LYS A 47 0.91 -13.85 -9.56
N PRO A 48 0.79 -12.57 -9.17
CA PRO A 48 1.17 -12.12 -7.83
C PRO A 48 0.49 -13.02 -6.78
N PRO A 49 1.20 -13.41 -5.71
CA PRO A 49 0.59 -14.19 -4.63
C PRO A 49 -0.66 -13.46 -4.10
N PRO A 50 -1.69 -14.20 -3.66
CA PRO A 50 -2.86 -13.59 -3.02
C PRO A 50 -2.39 -12.64 -1.91
N MET A 51 -2.86 -11.40 -1.94
CA MET A 51 -2.62 -10.47 -0.85
C MET A 51 -3.28 -11.04 0.40
N GLU A 52 -2.48 -11.52 1.36
CA GLU A 52 -3.00 -11.91 2.67
C GLU A 52 -3.64 -10.67 3.32
N PRO A 53 -4.84 -10.79 3.90
CA PRO A 53 -5.45 -9.67 4.59
C PRO A 53 -4.67 -9.36 5.87
N MET A 54 -4.47 -8.08 6.15
CA MET A 54 -3.88 -7.64 7.40
C MET A 54 -4.73 -8.12 8.60
N PRO A 55 -4.13 -8.56 9.72
CA PRO A 55 -4.89 -9.07 10.87
C PRO A 55 -5.78 -8.00 11.51
N ALA A 56 -6.97 -8.41 11.94
CA ALA A 56 -7.87 -7.57 12.73
C ALA A 56 -7.34 -7.34 14.15
N ARG A 57 -7.64 -6.17 14.74
CA ARG A 57 -7.28 -5.90 16.13
C ARG A 57 -8.20 -6.68 17.06
N LYS A 58 -7.64 -7.24 18.13
CA LYS A 58 -8.46 -7.88 19.18
C LYS A 58 -9.36 -6.84 19.87
N PRO A 59 -10.68 -7.09 20.00
CA PRO A 59 -11.57 -6.17 20.70
C PRO A 59 -11.13 -5.86 22.14
N GLY A 60 -11.28 -4.61 22.54
CA GLY A 60 -10.91 -4.14 23.88
C GLY A 60 -10.50 -2.67 23.92
N LEU A 61 -10.01 -2.25 25.10
CA LEU A 61 -9.44 -0.93 25.30
C LEU A 61 -7.97 -0.94 24.84
N TRP A 62 -7.61 0.00 23.98
CA TRP A 62 -6.27 0.18 23.46
C TRP A 62 -5.71 1.54 23.86
N GLU A 63 -4.47 1.56 24.31
CA GLU A 63 -3.67 2.78 24.44
C GLU A 63 -2.85 2.98 23.18
N THR A 64 -2.90 4.17 22.60
CA THR A 64 -2.15 4.52 21.40
C THR A 64 -1.37 5.80 21.66
N ALA A 65 -0.07 5.75 21.42
CA ALA A 65 0.83 6.89 21.47
C ALA A 65 1.24 7.29 20.05
N TYR A 66 1.11 8.58 19.73
CA TYR A 66 1.53 9.14 18.45
C TYR A 66 2.73 10.05 18.66
N SER A 67 3.82 9.81 17.94
CA SER A 67 5.02 10.64 17.98
C SER A 67 5.50 11.00 16.59
N GLU A 68 5.92 12.25 16.42
CA GLU A 68 6.61 12.73 15.24
C GLU A 68 8.11 12.88 15.56
N GLU A 69 8.98 12.47 14.64
CA GLU A 69 10.42 12.65 14.79
C GLU A 69 10.77 14.14 14.93
N GLY A 70 11.62 14.47 15.91
CA GLY A 70 12.00 15.85 16.21
C GLY A 70 11.01 16.62 17.06
N SER A 71 9.93 16.00 17.54
CA SER A 71 9.05 16.62 18.55
C SER A 71 9.68 16.54 19.95
N ASP A 72 9.83 17.70 20.59
CA ASP A 72 10.30 17.81 21.97
C ASP A 72 9.11 17.60 22.93
N GLY A 73 8.87 16.36 23.37
CA GLY A 73 7.80 16.07 24.32
C GLY A 73 7.49 14.59 24.49
N VAL A 74 6.70 14.26 25.52
CA VAL A 74 6.13 12.92 25.66
C VAL A 74 4.98 12.79 24.68
N ALA A 75 5.03 11.75 23.85
CA ALA A 75 3.98 11.42 22.90
C ALA A 75 2.61 11.37 23.60
N PRO A 76 1.59 12.13 23.14
CA PRO A 76 0.26 12.06 23.72
C PRO A 76 -0.29 10.63 23.61
N VAL A 77 -0.86 10.15 24.72
CA VAL A 77 -1.48 8.83 24.78
C VAL A 77 -3.00 9.00 24.77
N MET A 78 -3.65 8.42 23.77
CA MET A 78 -5.10 8.30 23.68
C MET A 78 -5.53 6.88 24.06
N LYS A 79 -6.73 6.75 24.61
CA LYS A 79 -7.36 5.44 24.86
C LYS A 79 -8.57 5.30 23.97
N ILE A 80 -8.68 4.18 23.26
CA ILE A 80 -9.79 3.91 22.36
C ILE A 80 -10.42 2.55 22.68
N CYS A 81 -11.74 2.52 22.81
CA CYS A 81 -12.48 1.26 22.84
C CYS A 81 -12.70 0.78 21.41
N ILE A 82 -12.10 -0.38 21.08
CA ILE A 82 -12.19 -0.99 19.77
C ILE A 82 -13.06 -2.24 19.86
N ASP A 83 -14.18 -2.25 19.12
CA ASP A 83 -14.94 -3.45 18.79
C ASP A 83 -14.75 -3.80 17.30
N ALA A 84 -15.49 -4.79 16.79
CA ALA A 84 -15.34 -5.24 15.40
C ALA A 84 -15.74 -4.15 14.38
N GLU A 85 -16.74 -3.33 14.70
CA GLU A 85 -17.18 -2.23 13.84
C GLU A 85 -16.15 -1.10 13.85
N THR A 86 -15.66 -0.74 15.03
CA THR A 86 -14.59 0.25 15.21
C THR A 86 -13.31 -0.20 14.51
N ASP A 87 -12.93 -1.48 14.60
CA ASP A 87 -11.72 -1.99 13.93
C ASP A 87 -11.87 -1.96 12.40
N LYS A 88 -13.05 -2.29 11.89
CA LYS A 88 -13.37 -2.15 10.47
C LYS A 88 -13.27 -0.69 10.02
N HIS A 89 -13.81 0.22 10.83
CA HIS A 89 -13.78 1.68 10.60
C HIS A 89 -12.35 2.22 10.63
N LEU A 90 -11.53 1.72 11.55
CA LEU A 90 -10.11 2.03 11.59
C LEU A 90 -9.34 1.38 10.43
N GLY A 91 -9.71 0.21 9.92
CA GLY A 91 -8.95 -0.46 8.86
C GLY A 91 -7.43 -0.49 9.11
N ILE A 92 -6.65 -0.32 8.04
CA ILE A 92 -5.18 -0.42 8.04
C ILE A 92 -4.54 0.85 8.65
N THR A 93 -4.99 2.04 8.23
CA THR A 93 -4.40 3.34 8.61
C THR A 93 -5.24 4.18 9.57
N GLY A 94 -6.45 3.74 9.91
CA GLY A 94 -7.52 4.61 10.44
C GLY A 94 -8.52 5.02 9.34
N ASN A 95 -8.88 4.14 8.40
CA ASN A 95 -9.57 4.42 7.13
C ASN A 95 -10.75 5.41 7.24
N ASP A 96 -11.45 5.48 8.38
CA ASP A 96 -12.65 6.30 8.52
C ASP A 96 -12.58 7.43 9.57
N LEU A 97 -11.38 7.90 9.93
CA LEU A 97 -11.23 9.30 10.37
C LEU A 97 -11.12 10.27 9.18
N SER A 98 -11.08 9.73 7.95
CA SER A 98 -11.11 10.50 6.70
C SER A 98 -11.97 9.90 5.58
N GLY A 99 -12.37 8.61 5.62
CA GLY A 99 -13.26 8.00 4.62
C GLY A 99 -12.58 7.65 3.29
N ASP A 100 -13.31 7.77 2.16
CA ASP A 100 -12.90 7.47 0.77
C ASP A 100 -11.75 8.34 0.20
N LYS A 101 -10.99 9.02 1.06
CA LYS A 101 -9.99 10.03 0.66
C LYS A 101 -8.68 9.41 0.18
N CYS A 102 -8.42 8.16 0.53
CA CYS A 102 -7.21 7.45 0.13
C CYS A 102 -7.50 6.50 -1.04
N THR A 103 -6.87 6.72 -2.20
CA THR A 103 -7.22 6.03 -3.46
C THR A 103 -6.17 5.02 -3.92
N LYS A 104 -4.90 5.20 -3.53
CA LYS A 104 -3.79 4.28 -3.87
C LYS A 104 -3.25 3.53 -2.66
N THR A 105 -4.16 2.89 -1.94
CA THR A 105 -3.79 2.06 -0.78
C THR A 105 -3.33 0.69 -1.23
N ALA A 106 -2.09 0.33 -0.92
CA ALA A 106 -1.60 -1.03 -1.09
C ALA A 106 -0.92 -1.50 0.20
N VAL A 107 -1.22 -2.75 0.57
CA VAL A 107 -0.66 -3.39 1.76
C VAL A 107 -0.18 -4.76 1.39
N SER A 108 1.02 -5.10 1.86
CA SER A 108 1.67 -6.36 1.51
C SER A 108 2.43 -6.90 2.71
N ARG A 109 2.31 -8.21 2.93
CA ARG A 109 3.15 -8.91 3.89
C ARG A 109 4.55 -9.05 3.31
N MET A 110 5.54 -8.65 4.07
CA MET A 110 6.96 -8.64 3.70
C MET A 110 7.77 -9.27 4.83
N GLU A 111 9.04 -9.54 4.57
CA GLU A 111 10.00 -10.02 5.55
C GLU A 111 11.22 -9.09 5.55
N ASP A 112 11.78 -8.82 6.74
CA ASP A 112 13.02 -8.05 6.86
C ASP A 112 14.26 -8.91 6.59
N GLU A 113 15.45 -8.32 6.70
CA GLU A 113 16.71 -9.02 6.45
C GLU A 113 16.95 -10.20 7.43
N ASP A 114 16.31 -10.17 8.60
CA ASP A 114 16.35 -11.24 9.60
C ASP A 114 15.26 -12.30 9.40
N GLY A 115 14.42 -12.17 8.36
CA GLY A 115 13.27 -13.04 8.09
C GLY A 115 12.07 -12.80 9.02
N LYS A 116 11.99 -11.66 9.72
CA LYS A 116 10.83 -11.33 10.55
C LYS A 116 9.73 -10.71 9.69
N PRO A 117 8.47 -11.15 9.84
CA PRO A 117 7.38 -10.63 9.03
C PRO A 117 6.97 -9.23 9.48
N TYR A 118 6.64 -8.37 8.51
CA TYR A 118 6.02 -7.08 8.72
C TYR A 118 5.01 -6.79 7.60
N TRP A 119 4.13 -5.81 7.82
CA TRP A 119 3.21 -5.34 6.80
C TRP A 119 3.70 -4.02 6.23
N ALA A 120 4.09 -3.99 4.96
CA ALA A 120 4.37 -2.76 4.25
C ALA A 120 3.05 -2.11 3.80
N MET A 121 2.98 -0.79 3.84
CA MET A 121 1.85 -0.04 3.31
C MET A 121 2.30 1.20 2.55
N ILE A 122 1.54 1.51 1.50
CA ILE A 122 1.57 2.80 0.83
C ILE A 122 0.14 3.32 0.72
N ALA A 123 -0.04 4.64 0.80
CA ALA A 123 -1.32 5.29 0.58
C ALA A 123 -1.13 6.69 0.02
N GLU A 124 -2.04 7.12 -0.85
CA GLU A 124 -2.18 8.51 -1.28
C GLU A 124 -3.57 9.01 -0.90
N CYS A 125 -3.62 10.05 -0.07
CA CYS A 125 -4.84 10.58 0.52
C CYS A 125 -5.05 12.05 0.11
N ASP A 126 -6.24 12.38 -0.39
CA ASP A 126 -6.66 13.75 -0.68
C ASP A 126 -7.50 14.30 0.47
N MET A 127 -6.90 15.15 1.30
CA MET A 127 -7.54 15.68 2.52
C MET A 127 -8.27 17.01 2.26
N GLY A 128 -8.57 17.35 1.00
CA GLY A 128 -9.19 18.63 0.64
C GLY A 128 -8.28 19.81 1.01
N SER A 129 -8.75 20.70 1.89
CA SER A 129 -7.95 21.85 2.35
C SER A 129 -6.68 21.45 3.12
N GLY A 130 -6.61 20.21 3.62
CA GLY A 130 -5.42 19.61 4.23
C GLY A 130 -4.35 19.17 3.23
N GLY A 131 -4.61 19.26 1.93
CA GLY A 131 -3.67 18.90 0.87
C GLY A 131 -3.61 17.40 0.56
N LYS A 132 -2.73 17.06 -0.38
CA LYS A 132 -2.43 15.68 -0.77
C LYS A 132 -1.33 15.12 0.11
N THR A 133 -1.60 13.96 0.71
CA THR A 133 -0.69 13.29 1.62
C THR A 133 -0.29 11.92 1.08
N GLU A 134 1.00 11.69 0.93
CA GLU A 134 1.59 10.42 0.54
C GLU A 134 2.20 9.74 1.77
N ILE A 135 1.83 8.49 2.03
CA ILE A 135 2.25 7.72 3.19
C ILE A 135 3.00 6.49 2.71
N ASN A 136 4.19 6.28 3.24
CA ASN A 136 4.97 5.05 3.08
C ASN A 136 5.33 4.53 4.46
N GLY A 137 4.82 3.37 4.83
CA GLY A 137 4.96 2.88 6.20
C GLY A 137 5.04 1.37 6.33
N LYS A 138 5.29 0.94 7.56
CA LYS A 138 5.32 -0.46 7.95
C LYS A 138 4.67 -0.68 9.30
N PHE A 139 4.02 -1.82 9.46
CA PHE A 139 3.50 -2.28 10.73
C PHE A 139 4.23 -3.54 11.20
N ILE A 140 4.51 -3.59 12.49
CA ILE A 140 5.11 -4.73 13.19
C ILE A 140 4.29 -4.99 14.45
N GLY A 141 3.91 -6.25 14.70
CA GLY A 141 3.14 -6.64 15.88
C GLY A 141 2.20 -7.81 15.60
N ASP A 142 1.44 -8.18 16.62
CA ASP A 142 0.50 -9.32 16.57
C ASP A 142 -0.96 -8.88 16.42
N TYR A 143 -1.26 -7.58 16.58
CA TYR A 143 -2.61 -6.99 16.57
C TYR A 143 -3.58 -7.54 17.62
N THR A 144 -3.14 -8.47 18.47
CA THR A 144 -3.95 -9.02 19.57
C THR A 144 -3.58 -8.40 20.91
N SER A 145 -2.32 -8.00 21.05
CA SER A 145 -1.73 -7.41 22.24
C SER A 145 -1.10 -6.05 21.93
N ASN A 146 -0.39 -5.92 20.80
CA ASN A 146 0.27 -4.68 20.43
C ASN A 146 0.61 -4.63 18.93
N TYR A 147 0.83 -3.40 18.45
CA TYR A 147 1.48 -3.16 17.17
C TYR A 147 2.19 -1.80 17.18
N THR A 148 3.20 -1.66 16.33
CA THR A 148 3.88 -0.41 16.03
C THR A 148 3.77 -0.13 14.55
N PHE A 149 3.36 1.08 14.21
CA PHE A 149 3.36 1.62 12.87
C PHE A 149 4.43 2.70 12.76
N THR A 150 5.29 2.62 11.76
CA THR A 150 6.26 3.68 11.43
C THR A 150 6.06 4.08 9.99
N ALA A 151 5.99 5.38 9.72
CA ALA A 151 5.82 5.86 8.35
C ALA A 151 6.50 7.20 8.10
N ARG A 152 6.86 7.40 6.82
CA ARG A 152 7.17 8.71 6.26
C ARG A 152 5.91 9.22 5.57
N SER A 153 5.49 10.42 5.95
CA SER A 153 4.32 11.10 5.39
C SER A 153 4.76 12.41 4.75
N GLN A 154 4.36 12.67 3.51
CA GLN A 154 4.63 13.91 2.81
C GLN A 154 3.31 14.58 2.41
N THR A 155 3.12 15.81 2.86
CA THR A 155 1.92 16.60 2.54
C THR A 155 2.28 17.75 1.62
N THR A 156 1.45 17.99 0.60
CA THR A 156 1.61 19.05 -0.41
C THR A 156 0.27 19.67 -0.78
N GLY A 157 0.26 20.95 -1.18
CA GLY A 157 -0.96 21.64 -1.61
C GLY A 157 -1.97 21.92 -0.49
N ALA A 158 -1.56 21.85 0.78
CA ALA A 158 -2.38 22.26 1.91
C ALA A 158 -2.55 23.79 1.94
N ALA A 159 -3.71 24.26 2.40
CA ALA A 159 -4.01 25.69 2.51
C ALA A 159 -3.15 26.41 3.56
N LEU A 160 -2.69 25.67 4.58
CA LEU A 160 -1.81 26.17 5.63
C LEU A 160 -0.38 25.73 5.34
N GLU A 161 0.52 26.70 5.16
CA GLU A 161 1.87 26.42 4.65
C GLU A 161 2.68 25.47 5.54
N HIS A 162 2.54 25.56 6.86
CA HIS A 162 3.25 24.67 7.80
C HIS A 162 2.84 23.19 7.70
N MET A 163 1.73 22.89 7.01
CA MET A 163 1.31 21.53 6.72
C MET A 163 2.03 20.94 5.51
N ASN A 164 2.57 21.76 4.60
CA ASN A 164 3.28 21.33 3.40
C ASN A 164 4.70 20.84 3.71
N ARG A 165 4.82 19.72 4.45
CA ARG A 165 6.10 19.19 4.89
C ARG A 165 6.19 17.66 4.84
N VAL A 166 7.39 17.17 5.07
CA VAL A 166 7.67 15.73 5.28
C VAL A 166 7.81 15.49 6.78
N VAL A 167 7.14 14.45 7.28
CA VAL A 167 7.22 14.01 8.67
C VAL A 167 7.49 12.52 8.76
N ASN A 168 8.25 12.10 9.76
CA ASN A 168 8.36 10.71 10.14
C ASN A 168 7.54 10.49 11.40
N ILE A 169 6.61 9.54 11.35
CA ILE A 169 5.65 9.26 12.42
C ILE A 169 5.89 7.86 12.97
N THR A 170 5.73 7.73 14.28
CA THR A 170 5.68 6.44 14.97
C THR A 170 4.42 6.39 15.80
N VAL A 171 3.62 5.35 15.60
CA VAL A 171 2.41 5.06 16.37
C VAL A 171 2.61 3.75 17.10
N LYS A 172 2.57 3.78 18.43
CA LYS A 172 2.68 2.58 19.27
C LYS A 172 1.32 2.33 19.90
N SER A 173 0.76 1.15 19.68
CA SER A 173 -0.56 0.79 20.21
C SER A 173 -0.49 -0.51 21.00
N ARG A 174 -1.18 -0.56 22.13
CA ARG A 174 -1.21 -1.70 23.04
C ARG A 174 -2.60 -1.91 23.63
N ARG A 175 -3.08 -3.14 23.60
CA ARG A 175 -4.33 -3.55 24.25
C ARG A 175 -4.13 -3.64 25.75
N ILE A 176 -4.94 -2.91 26.50
CA ILE A 176 -4.84 -2.83 27.96
C ILE A 176 -5.94 -3.60 28.69
N GLY A 177 -6.95 -4.09 27.98
CA GLY A 177 -8.01 -4.91 28.58
C GLY A 177 -9.27 -4.94 27.75
N ALA A 178 -10.38 -5.35 28.37
CA ALA A 178 -11.72 -5.11 27.83
C ALA A 178 -12.06 -3.61 27.93
N CYS A 179 -13.00 -3.16 27.09
CA CYS A 179 -13.55 -1.82 27.28
C CYS A 179 -14.31 -1.75 28.62
N PRO A 180 -14.16 -0.67 29.40
CA PRO A 180 -14.97 -0.47 30.59
C PRO A 180 -16.44 -0.25 30.20
N SER A 181 -17.38 -0.54 31.11
CA SER A 181 -18.82 -0.37 30.85
C SER A 181 -19.24 1.07 30.55
N SER A 182 -18.42 2.05 30.92
CA SER A 182 -18.59 3.46 30.59
C SER A 182 -18.16 3.83 29.17
N MET A 183 -17.58 2.90 28.41
CA MET A 183 -17.13 3.09 27.02
C MET A 183 -17.84 2.11 26.08
N LYS A 184 -18.37 2.64 24.98
CA LYS A 184 -18.85 1.87 23.83
C LYS A 184 -17.80 1.86 22.71
N GLY A 185 -17.99 1.00 21.71
CA GLY A 185 -17.17 1.01 20.49
C GLY A 185 -17.04 2.40 19.89
N GLY A 186 -15.82 2.76 19.51
CA GLY A 186 -15.49 4.06 18.94
C GLY A 186 -15.28 5.17 19.97
N ASP A 187 -15.53 4.93 21.27
CA ASP A 187 -15.21 5.93 22.30
C ASP A 187 -13.69 6.10 22.42
N VAL A 188 -13.25 7.35 22.35
CA VAL A 188 -11.87 7.80 22.50
C VAL A 188 -11.78 8.74 23.70
N ILE A 189 -10.77 8.52 24.54
CA ILE A 189 -10.35 9.43 25.60
C ILE A 189 -9.02 10.04 25.16
N MET A 190 -9.03 11.34 24.91
CA MET A 190 -7.85 12.12 24.57
C MET A 190 -7.09 12.54 25.84
N PRO A 191 -5.82 12.97 25.72
CA PRO A 191 -5.14 13.65 26.81
C PRO A 191 -5.99 14.78 27.40
N GLY A 192 -6.04 14.90 28.73
CA GLY A 192 -6.93 15.82 29.43
C GLY A 192 -8.35 15.29 29.65
N ASP A 193 -8.55 13.97 29.55
CA ASP A 193 -9.82 13.26 29.84
C ASP A 193 -11.01 13.70 28.99
N VAL A 194 -10.74 14.31 27.84
CA VAL A 194 -11.77 14.68 26.87
C VAL A 194 -12.24 13.41 26.16
N LYS A 195 -13.52 13.06 26.37
CA LYS A 195 -14.16 11.91 25.74
C LYS A 195 -14.92 12.33 24.49
N MET A 196 -14.71 11.60 23.40
CA MET A 196 -15.44 11.75 22.14
C MET A 196 -15.69 10.38 21.51
N ASN A 197 -16.59 10.29 20.53
CA ASN A 197 -16.78 9.06 19.77
C ASN A 197 -16.37 9.27 18.31
N LEU A 198 -15.64 8.31 17.74
CA LEU A 198 -15.17 8.35 16.36
C LEU A 198 -16.31 8.55 15.35
N PHE A 199 -17.46 7.93 15.59
CA PHE A 199 -18.61 7.98 14.69
C PHE A 199 -19.37 9.32 14.75
N ASP A 200 -19.19 10.09 15.83
CA ASP A 200 -19.81 11.41 15.98
C ASP A 200 -19.00 12.50 15.24
N MET A 201 -17.70 12.27 15.00
CA MET A 201 -16.80 13.21 14.31
C MET A 201 -16.88 13.14 12.78
N SER A 202 -17.44 12.06 12.23
CA SER A 202 -17.76 11.95 10.79
C SER A 202 -18.97 12.82 10.37
N VAL A 203 -19.62 13.50 11.33
CA VAL A 203 -20.59 14.57 11.05
C VAL A 203 -19.81 15.89 10.95
N VAL A 204 -19.42 16.26 9.72
CA VAL A 204 -18.97 17.61 9.42
C VAL A 204 -20.09 18.58 9.86
N PRO A 205 -19.81 19.62 10.70
CA PRO A 205 -20.81 20.65 10.95
C PRO A 205 -21.21 21.27 9.61
N PRO A 206 -22.51 21.56 9.37
CA PRO A 206 -22.93 22.13 8.10
C PRO A 206 -22.10 23.38 7.80
N GLU A 207 -21.41 23.39 6.66
CA GLU A 207 -20.81 24.60 6.12
C GLU A 207 -21.91 25.67 6.04
N GLY A 208 -21.83 26.70 6.88
CA GLY A 208 -22.81 27.77 6.89
C GLY A 208 -23.08 28.40 8.25
N GLN A 209 -22.10 29.14 8.78
CA GLN A 209 -22.37 30.40 9.48
C GLN A 209 -21.16 31.32 9.45
#